data_AF-A0A9E2FDH1-F1
#
_entry.id   AF-A0A9E2FDH1-F1
#
_cell.length_a   1.000
_cell.length_b   1.000
_cell.length_c   1.000
_cell.angle_alpha   90.00
_cell.angle_beta   90.00
_cell.angle_gamma   90.00
#
_symmetry.space_group_name_H-M   'P 1'
#
loop_
_entity.id
_entity.type
_entity.pdbx_description
1 polymer ?
#
loop_
_entity_poly.entity_id
_entity_poly.type
_entity_poly.pdbx_seq_one_letter_code
_entity_poly.pdbx_strand_id
1 'polypeptide(L)' 'MPISLYRRRIAATVIQLAKDDPSLVKEVIARLRESGEIEADDLVYLDRIADRWMSIAEENGRHAASAHPRQARG' A
#
# COMPACT_ATOMS: atom_id res chain seq x y z
N MET A 1 -7.60 -23.99 12.82
CA MET A 1 -6.37 -24.42 12.12
C MET A 1 -5.31 -23.32 12.22
N PRO A 2 -4.11 -23.58 12.75
CA PRO A 2 -3.08 -22.56 13.04
C PRO A 2 -2.55 -21.82 11.81
N ILE A 3 -2.62 -22.43 10.61
CA ILE A 3 -2.21 -21.82 9.33
C ILE A 3 -2.99 -20.53 9.04
N SER A 4 -4.24 -20.41 9.48
CA SER A 4 -5.06 -19.21 9.24
C SER A 4 -4.62 -18.01 10.09
N LEU A 5 -4.10 -18.23 11.30
CA LEU A 5 -3.60 -17.14 12.17
C LEU A 5 -2.28 -16.59 11.65
N TYR A 6 -1.38 -17.46 11.18
CA TYR A 6 -0.13 -17.06 10.55
C TYR A 6 -0.39 -16.22 9.28
N ARG A 7 -1.22 -16.73 8.36
CA ARG A 7 -1.61 -16.00 7.15
C ARG A 7 -2.25 -14.65 7.47
N ARG A 8 -3.10 -14.58 8.50
CA ARG A 8 -3.74 -13.33 8.94
C ARG A 8 -2.73 -12.31 9.46
N ARG A 9 -1.71 -12.74 10.23
CA ARG A 9 -0.66 -11.86 10.72
C ARG A 9 0.21 -11.33 9.59
N ILE A 10 0.65 -12.21 8.68
CA ILE A 10 1.41 -11.80 7.50
C ILE A 10 0.61 -10.79 6.67
N ALA A 11 -0.67 -11.08 6.39
CA ALA A 11 -1.53 -10.15 5.66
C ALA A 11 -1.66 -8.80 6.38
N ALA A 12 -1.86 -8.79 7.69
CA ALA A 12 -1.96 -7.55 8.47
C ALA A 12 -0.67 -6.72 8.41
N THR A 13 0.50 -7.36 8.56
CA THR A 13 1.80 -6.69 8.45
C THR A 13 2.02 -6.11 7.06
N VAL A 14 1.73 -6.88 6.00
CA VAL A 14 1.87 -6.43 4.62
C VAL A 14 0.94 -5.24 4.34
N ILE A 15 -0.30 -5.27 4.84
CA ILE A 15 -1.26 -4.16 4.70
C ILE A 15 -0.75 -2.90 5.41
N GLN A 16 -0.15 -3.04 6.60
CA GLN A 16 0.38 -1.87 7.32
C GLN A 16 1.59 -1.27 6.60
N LEU A 17 2.55 -2.10 6.18
CA LEU A 17 3.70 -1.64 5.40
C LEU A 17 3.28 -0.88 4.14
N ALA A 18 2.26 -1.38 3.45
CA ALA A 18 1.75 -0.74 2.25
C ALA A 18 0.99 0.57 2.50
N LYS A 19 0.44 0.78 3.70
CA LYS A 19 -0.14 2.07 4.10
C LYS A 19 0.95 3.08 4.46
N ASP A 20 2.02 2.61 5.10
CA ASP A 20 3.13 3.46 5.52
C ASP A 20 3.99 3.89 4.32
N ASP A 21 4.23 2.98 3.37
CA ASP A 21 4.95 3.23 2.13
C ASP A 21 4.31 2.53 0.92
N PRO A 22 3.34 3.19 0.26
CA PRO A 22 2.71 2.66 -0.96
C PRO A 22 3.67 2.49 -2.15
N SER A 23 4.76 3.28 -2.21
CA SER A 23 5.71 3.26 -3.33
C SER A 23 6.52 1.97 -3.35
N LEU A 24 6.90 1.49 -2.17
CA LEU A 24 7.59 0.21 -2.00
C LEU A 24 6.79 -0.97 -2.61
N VAL A 25 5.45 -0.92 -2.55
CA VAL A 25 4.60 -1.97 -3.13
C VAL A 25 4.79 -2.05 -4.64
N LYS A 26 4.86 -0.90 -5.34
CA LYS A 26 5.10 -0.87 -6.78
C LYS A 26 6.49 -1.37 -7.16
N GLU A 27 7.51 -1.02 -6.39
CA GLU A 27 8.87 -1.54 -6.62
C GLU A 27 8.93 -3.07 -6.47
N VAL A 28 8.26 -3.62 -5.47
CA VAL A 28 8.20 -5.07 -5.25
C VAL A 28 7.45 -5.75 -6.40
N ILE A 29 6.33 -5.18 -6.88
CA ILE A 29 5.61 -5.70 -8.05
C ILE A 29 6.50 -5.69 -9.30
N ALA A 30 7.28 -4.62 -9.53
CA ALA A 30 8.20 -4.54 -10.65
C ALA A 30 9.28 -5.64 -10.57
N ARG A 31 9.90 -5.83 -9.39
CA ARG A 31 10.90 -6.90 -9.17
C ARG A 31 10.30 -8.29 -9.37
N LEU A 32 9.06 -8.52 -8.95
CA LEU A 32 8.37 -9.80 -9.16
C LEU A 32 8.07 -10.05 -10.65
N ARG A 33 7.70 -9.00 -11.41
CA ARG A 33 7.56 -9.10 -12.88
C ARG A 33 8.88 -9.44 -13.55
N GLU A 34 9.99 -8.83 -13.10
CA GLU A 34 11.33 -9.08 -13.63
C GLU A 34 11.85 -10.48 -13.30
N SER A 35 11.57 -10.97 -12.09
CA SER A 35 11.93 -12.32 -11.65
C SER A 35 11.17 -13.41 -12.42
N GLY A 36 9.93 -13.13 -12.84
CA GLY A 36 9.08 -14.10 -13.54
C GLY A 36 8.61 -15.28 -12.66
N GLU A 37 8.88 -15.24 -11.36
CA GLU A 37 8.37 -16.21 -10.37
C GLU A 37 6.84 -16.14 -10.22
N ILE A 38 6.23 -15.05 -10.65
CA ILE A 38 4.77 -14.85 -10.64
C ILE A 38 4.36 -14.37 -12.04
N GLU A 39 3.29 -14.96 -12.59
CA GLU A 39 2.79 -14.56 -13.90
C GLU A 39 2.41 -13.08 -13.92
N ALA A 40 2.74 -12.39 -15.01
CA ALA A 40 2.50 -10.96 -15.13
C ALA A 40 1.00 -10.62 -14.97
N ASP A 41 0.11 -11.48 -15.47
CA ASP A 41 -1.35 -11.34 -15.31
C ASP A 41 -1.81 -11.45 -13.85
N ASP A 42 -1.18 -12.32 -13.05
CA ASP A 42 -1.47 -12.44 -11.61
C ASP A 42 -1.02 -11.18 -10.85
N LEU A 43 0.01 -10.49 -11.34
CA LEU A 43 0.51 -9.24 -10.76
C LEU A 43 -0.34 -8.01 -11.12
N VAL A 44 -1.18 -8.08 -12.15
CA VAL A 44 -2.07 -6.96 -12.55
C VAL A 44 -3.04 -6.60 -11.41
N TYR A 45 -3.52 -7.59 -10.67
CA TYR A 45 -4.42 -7.35 -9.54
C TYR A 45 -3.72 -6.61 -8.39
N LEU A 46 -2.46 -6.96 -8.12
CA LEU A 46 -1.66 -6.28 -7.09
C LEU A 46 -1.33 -4.83 -7.49
N ASP A 47 -1.06 -4.59 -8.77
CA ASP A 47 -0.78 -3.25 -9.31
C ASP A 47 -1.98 -2.31 -9.12
N ARG A 48 -3.19 -2.80 -9.42
CA ARG A 48 -4.44 -2.05 -9.19
C ARG A 48 -4.71 -1.75 -7.72
N ILE A 49 -4.34 -2.66 -6.82
CA ILE A 49 -4.46 -2.41 -5.36
C ILE A 49 -3.48 -1.33 -4.94
N ALA A 50 -2.23 -1.38 -5.42
CA ALA A 50 -1.22 -0.37 -5.15
C ALA A 50 -1.68 1.02 -5.63
N ASP A 51 -2.24 1.13 -6.84
CA ASP A 51 -2.81 2.37 -7.38
C ASP A 51 -3.92 2.95 -6.47
N ARG A 52 -4.82 2.11 -5.99
CA ARG A 52 -5.89 2.53 -5.08
C ARG A 52 -5.31 3.01 -3.74
N TRP A 53 -4.32 2.33 -3.18
CA TRP A 53 -3.70 2.75 -1.92
C TRP A 53 -2.96 4.07 -2.05
N MET A 54 -2.21 4.29 -3.12
CA MET A 54 -1.57 5.59 -3.39
C MET A 54 -2.61 6.71 -3.50
N SER A 55 -3.71 6.46 -4.23
CA SER A 55 -4.79 7.46 -4.36
C SER A 55 -5.40 7.83 -3.00
N ILE A 56 -5.64 6.85 -2.13
CA ILE A 56 -6.15 7.06 -0.76
C ILE A 56 -5.11 7.79 0.10
N ALA A 57 -3.82 7.44 -0.02
CA ALA A 57 -2.75 8.12 0.71
C ALA A 57 -2.62 9.59 0.31
N GLU A 58 -2.72 9.90 -0.99
CA GLU A 58 -2.76 11.27 -1.49
C GLU A 58 -3.97 12.05 -0.96
N GLU A 59 -5.17 11.45 -1.03
CA GLU A 59 -6.40 12.06 -0.53
C GLU A 59 -6.29 12.33 0.97
N ASN A 60 -5.82 11.37 1.76
CA ASN A 60 -5.57 11.54 3.19
C ASN A 60 -4.54 12.63 3.48
N GLY A 61 -3.46 12.71 2.69
CA GLY A 61 -2.45 13.77 2.81
C GLY A 61 -3.03 15.16 2.52
N ARG A 62 -3.87 15.29 1.48
CA ARG A 62 -4.60 16.53 1.16
C ARG A 62 -5.59 16.89 2.28
N HIS A 63 -6.32 15.90 2.82
CA HIS A 63 -7.22 16.11 3.95
C HIS A 63 -6.46 16.54 5.21
N ALA A 64 -5.34 15.90 5.55
CA ALA A 64 -4.50 16.28 6.68
C ALA A 64 -3.91 17.69 6.54
N ALA A 65 -3.47 18.07 5.33
CA ALA A 65 -3.00 19.42 5.02
C ALA A 65 -4.14 20.46 5.09
N SER A 66 -5.33 20.11 4.59
CA SER A 66 -6.52 20.97 4.63
C SER A 66 -7.21 21.05 6.00
N ALA A 67 -6.92 20.11 6.91
CA ALA A 67 -7.33 20.13 8.31
C ALA A 67 -6.41 21.03 9.18
N HIS A 68 -5.27 21.47 8.64
CA HIS A 68 -4.36 22.43 9.28
C HIS A 68 -4.38 23.87 8.69
N PRO A 69 -5.53 24.55 8.50
CA PRO A 69 -5.53 26.00 8.35
C PRO A 69 -5.88 26.64 9.70
N ARG A 70 -4.90 27.33 10.30
CA ARG A 70 -4.96 28.17 11.52
C ARG A 70 -4.56 27.50 12.84
N GLN A 71 -3.27 27.52 13.10
CA GLN A 71 -2.76 28.02 14.38
C GLN A 71 -1.54 28.91 14.11
N ALA A 72 -1.81 30.09 13.55
CA ALA A 72 -0.85 31.17 13.48
C ALA A 72 -1.63 32.48 13.69
N ARG A 73 -1.78 32.87 14.96
CA ARG A 73 -1.85 34.24 15.51
C ARG A 73 -2.56 34.23 16.87
N GLY A 74 -1.78 34.53 17.89
CA GLY A 74 -2.16 34.80 19.28
C GLY A 74 -0.90 35.19 20.01
#